data_AF-A0A534JZ53-F1
#
_entry.id   AF-A0A534JZ53-F1
#
_cell.length_a   1.000
_cell.length_b   1.000
_cell.length_c   1.000
_cell.angle_alpha   90.00
_cell.angle_beta   90.00
_cell.angle_gamma   90.00
#
_symmetry.space_group_name_H-M   'P 1'
#
loop_
_entity.id
_entity.type
_entity.pdbx_description
1 polymer ?
#
loop_
_entity_poly.entity_id
_entity_poly.type
_entity_poly.pdbx_seq_one_letter_code
_entity_poly.pdbx_strand_id
1 'polypeptide(L)'
;MDVAFYDSRNDPAGKLLDVYYAQSNDDGLTFLPNVRVTDAAFDPNLGITGGGAAFLGDYNGIASNAAGVHPIWADNRNVSPDAPHDQDIFTATVS
;
A
#
# COMPACT_ATOMS: atom_id res chain seq x y z
N MET A 1 -4.26 -4.78 17.71
CA MET A 1 -3.14 -4.29 16.88
C MET A 1 -3.58 -4.22 15.43
N ASP A 2 -3.15 -3.17 14.73
CA ASP A 2 -3.53 -2.88 13.35
C ASP A 2 -2.28 -2.72 12.50
N VAL A 3 -2.22 -3.40 11.36
CA VAL A 3 -1.06 -3.39 10.46
C VAL A 3 -1.53 -3.18 9.04
N ALA A 4 -0.83 -2.31 8.31
CA ALA A 4 -0.98 -2.15 6.87
C ALA A 4 0.34 -2.42 6.16
N PHE A 5 0.30 -3.18 5.06
CA PHE A 5 1.50 -3.64 4.37
C PHE A 5 1.25 -3.81 2.87
N TYR A 6 2.32 -3.65 2.09
CA TYR A 6 2.31 -4.04 0.68
C TYR A 6 2.41 -5.55 0.55
N ASP A 7 1.68 -6.12 -0.40
CA ASP A 7 1.74 -7.55 -0.71
C ASP A 7 1.54 -7.79 -2.21
N SER A 8 2.31 -8.71 -2.77
CA SER A 8 2.22 -9.15 -4.17
C SER A 8 1.47 -10.48 -4.32
N ARG A 9 0.76 -10.96 -3.28
CA ARG A 9 0.09 -12.28 -3.27
C ARG A 9 -0.87 -12.52 -4.44
N ASN A 10 -1.43 -11.45 -5.01
CA ASN A 10 -2.36 -11.54 -6.14
C ASN A 10 -1.67 -11.46 -7.50
N ASP A 11 -0.34 -11.27 -7.55
CA ASP A 11 0.39 -11.13 -8.79
C ASP A 11 1.47 -12.22 -8.96
N PRO A 12 1.13 -13.33 -9.65
CA PRO A 12 2.08 -14.38 -9.99
C PRO A 12 3.26 -13.91 -10.85
N ALA A 13 3.15 -12.76 -11.52
CA ALA A 13 4.23 -12.21 -12.35
C ALA A 13 5.27 -11.41 -11.53
N GLY A 14 4.98 -11.11 -10.24
CA GLY A 14 5.91 -10.42 -9.34
C GLY A 14 6.20 -8.95 -9.71
N LYS A 15 5.24 -8.28 -10.34
CA LYS A 15 5.30 -6.88 -10.80
C LYS A 15 4.41 -5.93 -10.01
N LEU A 16 3.25 -6.38 -9.55
CA LEU A 16 2.21 -5.54 -8.98
C LEU A 16 2.10 -5.74 -7.47
N LEU A 17 1.79 -4.65 -6.79
CA LEU A 17 1.49 -4.61 -5.36
C LEU A 17 0.03 -4.24 -5.13
N ASP A 18 -0.48 -4.75 -4.01
CA ASP A 18 -1.68 -4.30 -3.33
C ASP A 18 -1.32 -3.87 -1.91
N VAL A 19 -2.18 -3.06 -1.29
CA VAL A 19 -2.11 -2.79 0.15
C VAL A 19 -3.13 -3.65 0.88
N TYR A 20 -2.68 -4.29 1.94
CA TYR A 20 -3.49 -5.13 2.82
C TYR A 20 -3.50 -4.59 4.23
N TYR A 21 -4.64 -4.78 4.89
CA TYR A 21 -4.85 -4.56 6.31
C TYR A 21 -4.99 -5.89 7.04
N ALA A 22 -4.36 -6.00 8.21
CA ALA A 22 -4.53 -7.13 9.12
C ALA A 22 -4.78 -6.64 10.56
N GLN A 23 -5.74 -7.27 11.21
CA GLN A 23 -6.09 -7.02 12.61
C GLN A 23 -5.69 -8.21 13.47
N SER A 24 -5.10 -7.93 14.63
CA SER A 24 -4.92 -8.89 15.71
C SER A 24 -5.59 -8.39 16.98
N ASN A 25 -6.29 -9.29 17.66
CA ASN A 25 -6.97 -9.03 18.93
C ASN A 25 -6.23 -9.67 20.13
N ASP A 26 -5.05 -10.23 19.88
CA ASP A 26 -4.24 -11.01 20.83
C ASP A 26 -2.76 -10.67 20.73
N ASP A 27 -2.46 -9.36 20.68
CA ASP A 27 -1.10 -8.80 20.70
C ASP A 27 -0.16 -9.34 19.60
N GLY A 28 -0.72 -9.66 18.43
CA GLY A 28 0.02 -10.11 17.24
C GLY A 28 0.24 -11.61 17.17
N LEU A 29 -0.35 -12.42 18.06
CA LEU A 29 -0.23 -13.87 18.03
C LEU A 29 -1.02 -14.50 16.87
N THR A 30 -2.22 -13.99 16.62
CA THR A 30 -3.06 -14.37 15.47
C THR A 30 -3.62 -13.16 14.76
N PHE A 31 -3.90 -13.32 13.47
CA PHE A 31 -4.50 -12.27 12.65
C PHE A 31 -5.80 -12.79 12.04
N LEU A 32 -6.81 -11.91 12.03
CA LEU A 32 -8.04 -12.12 11.26
C LEU A 32 -7.71 -12.16 9.75
N PRO A 33 -8.64 -12.69 8.92
CA PRO A 33 -8.48 -12.64 7.47
C PRO A 33 -8.12 -11.24 6.98
N ASN A 34 -7.08 -11.14 6.14
CA ASN A 34 -6.60 -9.83 5.69
C ASN A 34 -7.61 -9.20 4.74
N VAL A 35 -7.75 -7.89 4.84
CA VAL A 35 -8.61 -7.08 3.96
C VAL A 35 -7.73 -6.41 2.92
N ARG A 36 -8.05 -6.57 1.63
CA ARG A 36 -7.41 -5.79 0.56
C ARG A 36 -7.94 -4.36 0.63
N VAL A 37 -7.05 -3.40 0.79
CA VAL A 37 -7.36 -1.97 0.94
C VAL A 37 -7.40 -1.28 -0.44
N THR A 38 -6.49 -1.67 -1.33
CA THR A 38 -6.45 -1.17 -2.70
C THR A 38 -7.66 -1.67 -3.51
N ASP A 39 -8.24 -0.78 -4.30
CA ASP A 39 -9.23 -1.07 -5.33
C ASP A 39 -8.57 -1.40 -6.70
N ALA A 40 -7.32 -0.98 -6.89
CA ALA A 40 -6.48 -1.33 -8.03
C ALA A 40 -5.05 -1.66 -7.59
N ALA A 41 -4.47 -2.72 -8.18
CA ALA A 41 -3.06 -3.03 -8.00
C ALA A 41 -2.20 -2.06 -8.82
N PHE A 42 -0.96 -1.83 -8.39
CA PHE A 42 -0.06 -0.87 -9.02
C PHE A 42 1.36 -1.41 -9.15
N ASP A 43 2.10 -0.94 -10.16
CA ASP A 43 3.52 -1.29 -10.35
C ASP A 43 4.39 -0.30 -9.55
N PRO A 44 5.11 -0.76 -8.53
CA PRO A 44 5.92 0.12 -7.70
C PRO A 44 7.14 0.70 -8.43
N ASN A 45 7.46 0.22 -9.63
CA ASN A 45 8.64 0.62 -10.39
C ASN A 45 8.39 1.78 -11.37
N LEU A 46 7.15 2.24 -11.52
CA LEU A 46 6.83 3.34 -12.43
C LEU A 46 7.30 4.72 -11.90
N GLY A 47 7.35 4.89 -10.58
CA GLY A 47 7.88 6.10 -9.94
C GLY A 47 9.41 6.11 -9.95
N ILE A 48 10.01 7.07 -10.65
CA ILE A 48 11.46 7.28 -10.69
C ILE A 48 11.82 8.51 -9.85
N THR A 49 12.70 8.34 -8.86
CA THR A 49 13.25 9.47 -8.09
C THR A 49 14.70 9.76 -8.47
N GLY A 50 15.30 10.80 -7.87
CA GLY A 50 16.61 11.32 -8.24
C GLY A 50 17.68 10.22 -8.39
N GLY A 51 18.33 10.18 -9.55
CA GLY A 51 19.32 9.16 -9.89
C GLY A 51 18.86 8.10 -10.90
N GLY A 52 17.58 8.13 -11.32
CA GLY A 52 17.08 7.30 -12.43
C GLY A 52 16.65 5.89 -12.03
N ALA A 53 16.60 5.59 -10.73
CA ALA A 53 16.12 4.32 -10.20
C ALA A 53 14.66 4.44 -9.74
N ALA A 54 13.94 3.32 -9.83
CA ALA A 54 12.62 3.19 -9.23
C ALA A 54 12.70 3.33 -7.71
N PHE A 55 11.73 4.03 -7.14
CA PHE A 55 11.58 4.23 -5.71
C PHE A 55 10.10 4.31 -5.37
N LEU A 56 9.68 3.74 -4.23
CA LEU A 56 8.28 3.72 -3.80
C LEU A 56 8.13 4.32 -2.40
N GLY A 57 8.37 5.63 -2.27
CA GLY A 57 8.31 6.33 -0.99
C GLY A 57 9.25 5.73 0.09
N ASP A 58 9.30 6.38 1.24
CA ASP A 58 10.07 5.84 2.38
C ASP A 58 9.22 4.95 3.29
N TYR A 59 7.94 5.28 3.52
CA TYR A 59 7.13 4.60 4.54
C TYR A 59 5.62 4.63 4.28
N ASN A 60 4.93 3.62 4.83
CA ASN A 60 3.47 3.63 5.04
C ASN A 60 3.13 4.21 6.42
N GLY A 61 1.91 4.72 6.57
CA GLY A 61 1.36 5.17 7.85
C GLY A 61 -0.01 4.57 8.12
N ILE A 62 -0.45 4.55 9.38
CA ILE A 62 -1.78 4.06 9.76
C ILE A 62 -2.33 4.84 10.95
N ALA A 63 -3.57 5.29 10.86
CA ALA A 63 -4.35 5.79 11.98
C ALA A 63 -5.50 4.81 12.26
N SER A 64 -5.71 4.42 13.52
CA SER A 64 -6.74 3.45 13.91
C SER A 64 -7.42 3.90 15.21
N ASN A 65 -8.75 3.75 15.27
CA ASN A 65 -9.54 3.87 16.48
C ASN A 65 -10.82 3.03 16.37
N ALA A 66 -11.72 3.15 17.34
CA ALA A 66 -12.97 2.38 17.37
C ALA A 66 -13.95 2.68 16.19
N ALA A 67 -13.75 3.76 15.44
CA ALA A 67 -14.56 4.13 14.28
C ALA A 67 -14.04 3.57 12.95
N GLY A 68 -12.80 3.06 12.92
CA GLY A 68 -12.19 2.47 11.73
C GLY A 68 -10.69 2.71 11.64
N VAL A 69 -10.12 2.21 10.54
CA VAL A 69 -8.69 2.23 10.24
C VAL A 69 -8.45 2.96 8.92
N HIS A 70 -7.43 3.82 8.90
CA HIS A 70 -7.04 4.64 7.75
C HIS A 70 -5.53 4.50 7.49
N PRO A 71 -5.11 3.52 6.67
CA PRO A 71 -3.75 3.48 6.14
C PRO A 71 -3.50 4.60 5.12
N ILE A 72 -2.26 5.06 5.06
CA ILE A 72 -1.72 5.90 3.98
C ILE A 72 -0.50 5.19 3.36
N TRP A 73 -0.37 5.25 2.04
CA TRP A 73 0.71 4.58 1.31
C TRP A 73 1.11 5.36 0.05
N ALA A 74 2.31 5.09 -0.46
CA ALA A 74 2.79 5.59 -1.74
C ALA A 74 2.28 4.67 -2.87
N ASP A 75 1.77 5.27 -3.93
CA ASP A 75 1.14 4.54 -5.02
C ASP A 75 1.50 5.17 -6.36
N ASN A 76 1.82 4.31 -7.33
CA ASN A 76 2.24 4.74 -8.66
C ASN A 76 1.18 4.48 -9.73
N ARG A 77 -0.04 4.12 -9.37
CA ARG A 77 -1.10 3.77 -10.36
C ARG A 77 -1.42 4.88 -11.35
N ASN A 78 -1.15 6.14 -10.98
CA ASN A 78 -1.38 7.32 -11.80
C ASN A 78 -0.11 7.86 -12.46
N VAL A 79 1.06 7.28 -12.17
CA VAL A 79 2.31 7.76 -12.76
C VAL A 79 2.24 7.56 -14.27
N SER A 80 2.37 8.67 -15.00
CA SER A 80 2.50 8.64 -16.45
C SER A 80 3.92 8.29 -16.85
N PRO A 81 4.14 7.37 -17.81
CA PRO A 81 5.48 7.14 -18.37
C PRO A 81 5.99 8.33 -19.20
N ASP A 82 5.10 9.24 -19.60
CA ASP A 82 5.38 10.35 -20.53
C ASP A 82 5.39 11.74 -19.86
N ALA A 83 5.22 11.81 -18.53
CA ALA A 83 5.20 13.06 -17.76
C ALA A 83 6.21 13.00 -16.60
N PRO A 84 6.56 14.15 -15.96
CA PRO A 84 7.46 14.14 -14.81
C PRO A 84 6.88 13.24 -13.71
N HIS A 85 7.65 12.22 -13.32
CA HIS A 85 7.25 11.16 -12.38
C HIS A 85 6.65 11.72 -11.09
N ASP A 86 5.32 11.65 -10.97
CA ASP A 86 4.55 12.08 -9.81
C ASP A 86 4.08 10.86 -9.00
N GLN A 87 4.79 10.56 -7.92
CA GLN A 87 4.28 9.59 -6.95
C GLN A 87 3.17 10.22 -6.13
N ASP A 88 2.06 9.49 -6.01
CA ASP A 88 0.90 9.92 -5.25
C ASP A 88 0.90 9.27 -3.85
N ILE A 89 0.25 9.95 -2.91
CA ILE A 89 -0.12 9.37 -1.62
C ILE A 89 -1.60 9.02 -1.65
N PHE A 90 -1.90 7.75 -1.39
CA PHE A 90 -3.26 7.24 -1.31
C PHE A 90 -3.65 6.89 0.13
N THR A 91 -4.95 6.91 0.38
CA THR A 91 -5.56 6.44 1.63
C THR A 91 -6.93 5.86 1.35
N ALA A 92 -7.37 4.93 2.19
CA ALA A 92 -8.72 4.40 2.19
C ALA A 92 -9.14 4.06 3.62
N THR A 93 -10.44 4.04 3.89
CA THR A 93 -10.99 3.61 5.18
C THR A 93 -11.32 2.12 5.15
N VAL A 94 -10.92 1.41 6.21
CA VAL A 94 -11.42 0.08 6.54
C VAL A 94 -12.32 0.21 7.76
N SER A 95 -13.58 -0.20 7.63
CA SER A 95 -14.65 -0.08 8.65
C SER A 95 -15.24 -1.44 9.01
#